data_AF-A0A091IPJ8-F1
#
_entry.id   AF-A0A091IPJ8-F1
#
_cell.length_a   1.000
_cell.length_b   1.000
_cell.length_c   1.000
_cell.angle_alpha   90.00
_cell.angle_beta   90.00
_cell.angle_gamma   90.00
#
_symmetry.space_group_name_H-M   'P 1'
#
loop_
_entity.id
_entity.type
_entity.pdbx_description
1 polymer ?
#
loop_
_entity_poly.entity_id
_entity_poly.type
_entity_poly.pdbx_seq_one_letter_code
_entity_poly.pdbx_strand_id
1 'polypeptide(L)'
;SAGFWLKQSAYLEQPTVRFRYEVLFVATIGPGPGSFLAWSTFPTFNRLQEERLRVPLLSTREEDKNQDGKMDQLHFKLELPLQPTEHVVGVQLILLFSYHLYRMSTLVMQSMAFLQFFSPVPGSQLYMNGDLKLNQRQLLNHCGLDTRYNVSVVNGTSPFARDYDLTNIIAAYWDRNVTTVFSDPNPVWMTGRATDTPFIINATIHYPVEVILYPLRFWEMIKFAWIQYVSILLIFLWVFGRIKMFVFQNQVLTTIPVSPVLPVSPVLSYKQHQ
;
A
#
# COMPACT_ATOMS: atom_id res chain seq x y z
N SER A 1 -6.17 8.60 -18.58
CA SER A 1 -7.20 8.36 -19.61
C SER A 1 -8.56 8.25 -18.93
N ALA A 2 -9.36 9.32 -18.97
CA ALA A 2 -10.70 9.39 -18.40
C ALA A 2 -11.71 8.75 -19.36
N GLY A 3 -11.78 7.41 -19.36
CA GLY A 3 -12.80 6.68 -20.11
C GLY A 3 -14.14 6.68 -19.38
N PHE A 4 -15.24 6.54 -20.13
CA PHE A 4 -16.60 6.38 -19.59
C PHE A 4 -16.70 5.25 -18.54
N TRP A 5 -15.89 4.21 -18.71
CA TRP A 5 -15.81 3.07 -17.78
C TRP A 5 -14.64 3.23 -16.82
N LEU A 6 -14.94 3.59 -15.57
CA LEU A 6 -13.98 3.59 -14.48
C LEU A 6 -13.60 2.13 -14.17
N LYS A 7 -12.31 1.77 -14.26
CA LYS A 7 -11.84 0.38 -14.06
C LYS A 7 -11.27 0.10 -12.68
N GLN A 8 -10.77 1.13 -12.00
CA GLN A 8 -10.16 1.03 -10.69
C GLN A 8 -10.58 2.21 -9.82
N SER A 9 -10.56 1.99 -8.51
CA SER A 9 -10.80 3.03 -7.52
C SER A 9 -9.81 2.90 -6.38
N ALA A 10 -9.85 3.88 -5.47
CA ALA A 10 -8.91 4.00 -4.37
C ALA A 10 -9.66 4.27 -3.07
N TYR A 11 -9.14 3.77 -1.96
CA TYR A 11 -9.63 4.12 -0.63
C TYR A 11 -8.45 4.34 0.32
N LEU A 12 -8.71 5.09 1.38
CA LEU A 12 -7.75 5.33 2.45
C LEU A 12 -7.95 4.30 3.57
N GLU A 13 -6.86 3.68 4.02
CA GLU A 13 -6.86 2.82 5.19
C GLU A 13 -5.53 2.92 5.92
N GLN A 14 -5.59 2.97 7.25
CA GLN A 14 -4.41 2.75 8.09
C GLN A 14 -4.27 1.25 8.34
N PRO A 15 -3.16 0.62 7.92
CA PRO A 15 -2.92 -0.79 8.13
C PRO A 15 -2.74 -1.12 9.61
N THR A 16 -3.10 -2.34 10.00
CA THR A 16 -2.72 -2.87 11.31
C THR A 16 -1.37 -3.55 11.16
N VAL A 17 -0.31 -2.84 11.58
CA VAL A 17 1.07 -3.32 11.53
C VAL A 17 1.50 -3.77 12.93
N ARG A 18 2.20 -4.91 12.99
CA ARG A 18 2.84 -5.41 14.21
C ARG A 18 4.25 -5.87 13.93
N PHE A 19 5.21 -5.37 14.71
CA PHE A 19 6.57 -5.84 14.66
C PHE A 19 6.67 -7.29 15.14
N ARG A 20 7.30 -8.16 14.34
CA ARG A 20 7.40 -9.60 14.65
C ARG A 20 8.56 -9.95 15.57
N TYR A 21 9.35 -8.96 16.00
CA TYR A 21 10.62 -9.20 16.70
C TYR A 21 11.58 -10.09 15.91
N GLU A 22 11.46 -10.04 14.59
CA GLU A 22 12.33 -10.75 13.65
C GLU A 22 13.23 -9.71 12.97
N VAL A 23 14.55 -9.85 13.17
CA VAL A 23 15.57 -8.89 12.75
C VAL A 23 16.70 -9.63 12.07
N LEU A 24 17.20 -9.08 10.96
CA LEU A 24 18.46 -9.48 10.35
C LEU A 24 19.30 -8.23 10.14
N PHE A 25 20.51 -8.24 10.69
CA PHE A 25 21.39 -7.09 10.77
C PHE A 25 22.79 -7.44 10.28
N VAL A 26 23.34 -6.58 9.44
CA VAL A 26 24.72 -6.65 8.95
C VAL A 26 25.34 -5.27 9.05
N ALA A 27 26.47 -5.18 9.75
CA ALA A 27 27.30 -4.00 9.83
C ALA A 27 28.59 -4.22 9.04
N THR A 28 28.87 -3.37 8.07
CA THR A 28 30.13 -3.38 7.34
C THR A 28 31.21 -2.66 8.15
N ILE A 29 32.34 -3.33 8.37
CA ILE A 29 33.50 -2.82 9.08
C ILE A 29 34.60 -2.49 8.06
N GLY A 30 35.03 -1.23 8.00
CA GLY A 30 36.17 -0.81 7.19
C GLY A 30 36.08 -1.11 5.68
N PRO A 31 37.14 -0.80 4.93
CA PRO A 31 37.15 -0.91 3.46
C PRO A 31 37.56 -2.30 2.91
N GLY A 32 37.81 -3.29 3.79
CA GLY A 32 38.27 -4.61 3.38
C GLY A 32 37.13 -5.55 2.93
N PRO A 33 37.31 -6.34 1.85
CA PRO A 33 36.32 -7.33 1.46
C PRO A 33 36.12 -8.37 2.58
N GLY A 34 34.86 -8.65 2.93
CA GLY A 34 34.52 -9.64 3.96
C GLY A 34 34.65 -9.17 5.41
N SER A 35 34.96 -7.90 5.65
CA SER A 35 34.97 -7.31 6.99
C SER A 35 33.56 -6.82 7.35
N PHE A 36 32.75 -7.70 7.92
CA PHE A 36 31.42 -7.37 8.40
C PHE A 36 31.09 -8.13 9.68
N LEU A 37 30.23 -7.53 10.50
CA LEU A 37 29.57 -8.20 11.61
C LEU A 37 28.14 -8.47 11.22
N ALA A 38 27.62 -9.61 11.66
CA ALA A 38 26.26 -9.99 11.38
C ALA A 38 25.59 -10.51 12.65
N TRP A 39 24.30 -10.25 12.75
CA TRP A 39 23.45 -10.81 13.79
C TRP A 39 22.02 -10.86 13.32
N SER A 40 21.29 -11.86 13.79
CA SER A 40 19.86 -11.94 13.57
C SER A 40 19.15 -12.53 14.77
N THR A 41 17.83 -12.48 14.75
CA THR A 41 16.98 -13.24 15.68
C THR A 41 16.87 -14.71 15.28
N PHE A 42 17.38 -15.10 14.11
CA PHE A 42 17.35 -16.48 13.60
C PHE A 42 18.57 -17.27 14.11
N PRO A 43 18.39 -18.31 14.95
CA PRO A 43 19.50 -19.05 15.53
C PRO A 43 20.39 -19.72 14.48
N THR A 44 19.79 -20.23 13.39
CA THR A 44 20.51 -20.92 12.32
C THR A 44 21.45 -19.98 11.59
N PHE A 45 21.02 -18.75 11.29
CA PHE A 45 21.89 -17.73 10.71
C PHE A 45 23.06 -17.40 11.64
N ASN A 46 22.79 -17.20 12.93
CA ASN A 46 23.84 -16.84 13.89
C ASN A 46 24.92 -17.93 14.01
N ARG A 47 24.52 -19.21 13.91
CA ARG A 47 25.47 -20.34 13.88
C ARG A 47 26.35 -20.34 12.63
N LEU A 48 25.82 -19.90 11.48
CA LEU A 48 26.57 -19.83 10.23
C LEU A 48 27.59 -18.68 10.18
N GLN A 49 27.44 -17.65 11.03
CA GLN A 49 28.33 -16.48 11.04
C GLN A 49 29.58 -16.68 11.93
N GLU A 50 29.56 -17.62 12.87
CA GLU A 50 30.68 -17.99 13.75
C GLU A 50 31.46 -16.77 14.29
N GLU A 51 32.67 -16.52 13.79
CA GLU A 51 33.57 -15.44 14.23
C GLU A 51 33.04 -14.02 13.91
N ARG A 52 32.10 -13.89 12.97
CA ARG A 52 31.48 -12.61 12.57
C ARG A 52 30.23 -12.27 13.38
N LEU A 53 29.82 -13.17 14.27
CA LEU A 53 28.64 -12.98 15.09
C LEU A 53 28.93 -11.96 16.20
N ARG A 54 28.16 -10.87 16.22
CA ARG A 54 28.18 -9.92 17.35
C ARG A 54 26.77 -9.70 17.86
N VAL A 55 26.51 -10.10 19.10
CA VAL A 55 25.18 -9.94 19.72
C VAL A 55 24.99 -8.49 20.19
N PRO A 56 24.03 -7.74 19.63
CA PRO A 56 23.70 -6.39 20.09
C PRO A 56 22.67 -6.42 21.23
N LEU A 57 22.56 -5.29 21.93
CA LEU A 57 21.43 -5.03 22.82
C LEU A 57 20.29 -4.43 22.01
N LEU A 58 19.10 -5.04 22.08
CA LEU A 58 17.91 -4.61 21.36
C LEU A 58 16.87 -4.01 22.32
N SER A 59 16.32 -2.87 21.93
CA SER A 59 15.16 -2.26 22.60
C SER A 59 14.15 -1.81 21.56
N THR A 60 12.88 -2.19 21.76
CA THR A 60 11.80 -1.88 20.84
C THR A 60 10.58 -1.40 21.59
N ARG A 61 9.91 -0.37 21.09
CA ARG A 61 8.67 0.17 21.65
C ARG A 61 7.72 0.51 20.50
N GLU A 62 6.58 -0.16 20.45
CA GLU A 62 5.46 0.27 19.62
C GLU A 62 4.61 1.28 20.39
N GLU A 63 4.09 2.28 19.71
CA GLU A 63 3.27 3.33 20.31
C GLU A 63 2.02 3.57 19.47
N ASP A 64 0.89 3.62 20.17
CA ASP A 64 -0.41 4.07 19.69
C ASP A 64 -0.60 5.50 20.23
N LYS A 65 -0.42 6.50 19.37
CA LYS A 65 -0.47 7.92 19.77
C LYS A 65 -1.91 8.41 19.89
N ASN A 66 -2.80 7.91 19.05
CA ASN A 66 -4.19 8.38 18.97
C ASN A 66 -5.16 7.53 19.81
N GLN A 67 -4.67 6.44 20.43
CA GLN A 67 -5.40 5.50 21.27
C GLN A 67 -6.56 4.81 20.54
N ASP A 68 -6.43 4.56 19.24
CA ASP A 68 -7.46 3.90 18.42
C ASP A 68 -7.34 2.37 18.40
N GLY A 69 -6.33 1.81 19.08
CA GLY A 69 -6.05 0.38 19.15
C GLY A 69 -5.12 -0.14 18.04
N LYS A 70 -4.70 0.72 17.10
CA LYS A 70 -3.66 0.45 16.11
C LYS A 70 -2.37 1.11 16.54
N MET A 71 -1.26 0.44 16.24
CA MET A 71 0.04 1.05 16.45
C MET A 71 0.27 2.09 15.35
N ASP A 72 0.85 3.23 15.72
CA ASP A 72 1.16 4.33 14.81
C ASP A 72 2.65 4.36 14.46
N GLN A 73 3.52 3.91 15.37
CA GLN A 73 4.96 3.94 15.15
C GLN A 73 5.71 2.87 15.95
N LEU A 74 6.86 2.45 15.41
CA LEU A 74 7.86 1.65 16.09
C LEU A 74 9.11 2.50 16.35
N HIS A 75 9.50 2.56 17.62
CA HIS A 75 10.83 2.97 18.05
C HIS A 75 11.72 1.74 18.18
N PHE A 76 12.74 1.66 17.36
CA PHE A 76 13.71 0.58 17.34
C PHE A 76 15.08 1.12 17.71
N LYS A 77 15.71 0.54 18.72
CA LYS A 77 17.06 0.88 19.17
C LYS A 77 17.91 -0.39 19.22
N LEU A 78 19.05 -0.37 18.53
CA LEU A 78 20.03 -1.45 18.52
C LEU A 78 21.39 -0.87 18.92
N GLU A 79 22.01 -1.45 19.94
CA GLU A 79 23.34 -1.07 20.40
C GLU A 79 24.30 -2.23 20.12
N LEU A 80 25.21 -2.01 19.17
CA LEU A 80 26.20 -2.99 18.75
C LEU A 80 27.49 -2.77 19.54
N PRO A 81 27.89 -3.69 20.44
CA PRO A 81 29.17 -3.59 21.11
C PRO A 81 30.29 -3.83 20.11
N LEU A 82 31.23 -2.90 20.03
CA LEU A 82 32.36 -2.92 19.10
C LEU A 82 33.67 -2.87 19.85
N GLN A 83 34.69 -3.48 19.28
CA GLN A 83 36.06 -3.36 19.76
C GLN A 83 36.66 -1.99 19.37
N PRO A 84 37.71 -1.53 20.09
CA PRO A 84 38.43 -0.30 19.77
C PRO A 84 38.91 -0.18 18.32
N THR A 85 39.26 -1.30 17.72
CA THR A 85 39.80 -1.44 16.35
C THR A 85 38.71 -1.58 15.27
N GLU A 86 37.47 -1.85 15.67
CA GLU A 86 36.36 -2.06 14.73
C GLU A 86 35.67 -0.73 14.42
N HIS A 87 35.58 -0.38 13.13
CA HIS A 87 34.97 0.86 12.65
C HIS A 87 33.83 0.57 11.67
N VAL A 88 32.60 0.94 12.03
CA VAL A 88 31.41 0.70 11.19
C VAL A 88 31.30 1.80 10.13
N VAL A 89 31.25 1.38 8.87
CA VAL A 89 31.11 2.26 7.70
C VAL A 89 29.78 2.06 6.98
N GLY A 90 29.11 0.93 7.23
CA GLY A 90 27.86 0.60 6.57
C GLY A 90 26.94 -0.21 7.47
N VAL A 91 25.64 -0.01 7.28
CA VAL A 91 24.59 -0.70 8.01
C VAL A 91 23.54 -1.18 7.02
N GLN A 92 23.17 -2.45 7.16
CA GLN A 92 22.02 -3.05 6.52
C GLN A 92 21.17 -3.71 7.60
N LEU A 93 19.90 -3.35 7.65
CA LEU A 93 18.97 -3.80 8.67
C LEU A 93 17.65 -4.19 8.00
N ILE A 94 17.23 -5.42 8.23
CA ILE A 94 15.94 -5.95 7.84
C ILE A 94 15.10 -6.12 9.10
N LEU A 95 13.92 -5.52 9.10
CA LEU A 95 12.91 -5.66 10.14
C LEU A 95 11.66 -6.28 9.51
N LEU A 96 11.12 -7.33 10.14
CA LEU A 96 9.94 -8.01 9.63
C LEU A 96 8.70 -7.65 10.46
N PHE A 97 7.60 -7.45 9.76
CA PHE A 97 6.32 -7.03 10.33
C PHE A 97 5.20 -7.94 9.84
N SER A 98 4.14 -8.02 10.64
CA SER A 98 2.86 -8.54 10.22
C SER A 98 1.99 -7.37 9.77
N TYR A 99 1.40 -7.47 8.59
CA TYR A 99 0.68 -6.39 7.94
C TYR A 99 -0.72 -6.85 7.56
N HIS A 100 -1.72 -6.13 8.09
CA HIS A 100 -3.13 -6.46 7.87
C HIS A 100 -3.92 -5.25 7.34
N LEU A 101 -4.71 -5.50 6.32
CA LEU A 101 -5.76 -4.62 5.82
C LEU A 101 -7.11 -5.31 6.01
N TYR A 102 -8.16 -4.56 6.31
CA TYR A 102 -9.47 -5.10 6.62
C TYR A 102 -10.65 -4.32 6.00
N ARG A 103 -10.45 -3.06 5.56
CA ARG A 103 -11.57 -2.18 5.21
C ARG A 103 -12.34 -2.63 3.96
N MET A 104 -11.66 -2.83 2.85
CA MET A 104 -12.27 -3.36 1.61
C MET A 104 -11.57 -4.68 1.24
N SER A 105 -10.26 -4.64 1.06
CA SER A 105 -9.48 -5.84 0.80
C SER A 105 -8.94 -6.41 2.11
N THR A 106 -9.28 -7.67 2.42
CA THR A 106 -8.71 -8.34 3.58
C THR A 106 -7.37 -8.95 3.20
N LEU A 107 -6.29 -8.17 3.28
CA LEU A 107 -4.92 -8.63 3.01
C LEU A 107 -4.24 -8.98 4.32
N VAL A 108 -3.64 -10.17 4.38
CA VAL A 108 -2.75 -10.59 5.46
C VAL A 108 -1.43 -10.98 4.84
N MET A 109 -0.36 -10.29 5.22
CA MET A 109 0.98 -10.58 4.73
C MET A 109 2.06 -10.38 5.78
N GLN A 110 3.18 -11.07 5.59
CA GLN A 110 4.43 -10.72 6.26
C GLN A 110 5.16 -9.69 5.39
N SER A 111 5.36 -8.52 5.97
CA SER A 111 6.01 -7.39 5.33
C SER A 111 7.41 -7.15 5.90
N MET A 112 8.18 -6.29 5.22
CA MET A 112 9.58 -6.03 5.54
C MET A 112 9.87 -4.54 5.40
N ALA A 113 10.65 -4.01 6.35
CA ALA A 113 11.37 -2.76 6.18
C ALA A 113 12.85 -3.09 5.97
N PHE A 114 13.40 -2.62 4.86
CA PHE A 114 14.83 -2.70 4.59
C PHE A 114 15.44 -1.31 4.74
N LEU A 115 16.34 -1.17 5.70
CA LEU A 115 17.06 0.05 6.00
C LEU A 115 18.53 -0.18 5.64
N GLN A 116 19.08 0.69 4.78
CA GLN A 116 20.48 0.64 4.42
C GLN A 116 21.08 2.03 4.41
N PHE A 117 22.30 2.14 4.92
CA PHE A 117 23.07 3.39 4.84
C PHE A 117 24.56 3.08 4.89
N PHE A 118 25.30 3.76 4.03
CA PHE A 118 26.74 3.63 3.89
C PHE A 118 27.37 5.01 3.95
N SER A 119 28.44 5.12 4.72
CA SER A 119 29.22 6.33 4.90
C SER A 119 30.69 6.05 4.61
N PRO A 120 31.41 6.97 3.95
CA PRO A 120 32.85 6.86 3.79
C PRO A 120 33.61 7.04 5.11
N VAL A 121 32.97 7.52 6.17
CA VAL A 121 33.59 7.81 7.47
C VAL A 121 33.00 6.93 8.57
N PRO A 122 33.84 6.36 9.46
CA PRO A 122 33.37 5.60 10.62
C PRO A 122 32.31 6.33 11.45
N GLY A 123 31.21 5.64 11.72
CA GLY A 123 30.09 6.14 12.50
C GLY A 123 30.17 5.75 13.96
N SER A 124 29.57 6.59 14.80
CA SER A 124 29.24 6.31 16.20
C SER A 124 27.75 5.95 16.33
N GLN A 125 26.89 6.67 15.61
CA GLN A 125 25.45 6.47 15.67
C GLN A 125 24.79 6.72 14.31
N LEU A 126 23.78 5.90 14.02
CA LEU A 126 22.87 6.06 12.90
C LEU A 126 21.47 6.35 13.42
N TYR A 127 20.90 7.50 13.05
CA TYR A 127 19.50 7.79 13.27
C TYR A 127 18.75 7.75 11.94
N MET A 128 17.62 7.04 11.89
CA MET A 128 16.76 6.96 10.72
C MET A 128 15.32 7.21 11.15
N ASN A 129 14.63 8.05 10.40
CA ASN A 129 13.22 8.32 10.59
C ASN A 129 12.52 8.28 9.24
N GLY A 130 11.47 7.48 9.12
CA GLY A 130 10.73 7.30 7.87
C GLY A 130 9.45 6.49 8.05
N ASP A 131 8.80 6.19 6.94
CA ASP A 131 7.48 5.58 6.92
C ASP A 131 7.53 4.18 6.32
N LEU A 132 6.78 3.24 6.89
CA LEU A 132 6.53 1.95 6.26
C LEU A 132 5.37 2.07 5.28
N LYS A 133 5.68 2.22 3.98
CA LYS A 133 4.68 2.41 2.92
C LYS A 133 4.44 1.14 2.11
N LEU A 134 3.20 0.84 1.77
CA LEU A 134 2.80 -0.21 0.84
C LEU A 134 3.17 0.18 -0.59
N ASN A 135 3.88 -0.72 -1.25
CA ASN A 135 4.15 -0.68 -2.66
C ASN A 135 3.32 -1.76 -3.36
N GLN A 136 2.34 -1.29 -4.13
CA GLN A 136 1.34 -2.13 -4.78
C GLN A 136 1.56 -2.16 -6.30
N ARG A 137 2.09 -3.28 -6.82
CA ARG A 137 2.27 -3.55 -8.26
C ARG A 137 1.05 -4.22 -8.89
N GLN A 138 0.21 -4.86 -8.08
CA GLN A 138 -1.05 -5.48 -8.49
C GLN A 138 -2.22 -4.94 -7.67
N LEU A 139 -3.34 -4.65 -8.33
CA LEU A 139 -4.59 -4.27 -7.68
C LEU A 139 -5.04 -5.34 -6.68
N LEU A 140 -5.46 -4.90 -5.48
CA LEU A 140 -5.98 -5.77 -4.44
C LEU A 140 -7.47 -6.00 -4.68
N ASN A 141 -7.95 -7.22 -4.45
CA ASN A 141 -9.35 -7.53 -4.68
C ASN A 141 -10.24 -6.77 -3.69
N HIS A 142 -11.37 -6.22 -4.18
CA HIS A 142 -12.34 -5.48 -3.37
C HIS A 142 -12.94 -6.31 -2.21
N CYS A 143 -12.93 -7.65 -2.29
CA CYS A 143 -13.41 -8.54 -1.25
C CYS A 143 -12.57 -9.81 -1.21
N GLY A 144 -12.65 -10.51 -0.08
CA GLY A 144 -12.03 -11.80 0.15
C GLY A 144 -10.72 -11.69 0.93
N LEU A 145 -10.30 -12.83 1.46
CA LEU A 145 -9.06 -12.98 2.19
C LEU A 145 -7.91 -13.26 1.21
N ASP A 146 -6.95 -12.33 1.15
CA ASP A 146 -5.69 -12.51 0.45
C ASP A 146 -4.59 -12.84 1.47
N THR A 147 -4.15 -14.09 1.47
CA THR A 147 -3.07 -14.60 2.34
C THR A 147 -1.86 -15.07 1.54
N ARG A 148 -1.78 -14.72 0.24
CA ARG A 148 -0.71 -15.19 -0.66
C ARG A 148 0.69 -14.90 -0.15
N TYR A 149 0.85 -13.78 0.58
CA TYR A 149 2.12 -13.34 1.15
C TYR A 149 2.18 -13.50 2.68
N ASN A 150 1.29 -14.29 3.27
CA ASN A 150 1.35 -14.69 4.68
C ASN A 150 2.35 -15.85 4.89
N VAL A 151 3.55 -15.67 4.34
CA VAL A 151 4.66 -16.61 4.41
C VAL A 151 5.90 -15.86 4.85
N SER A 152 6.74 -16.52 5.64
CA SER A 152 7.97 -15.93 6.17
C SER A 152 8.85 -15.39 5.06
N VAL A 153 9.24 -14.12 5.17
CA VAL A 153 10.14 -13.44 4.22
C VAL A 153 11.53 -14.07 4.28
N VAL A 154 11.99 -14.37 5.49
CA VAL A 154 13.26 -15.06 5.74
C VAL A 154 12.94 -16.45 6.29
N ASN A 155 13.50 -17.50 5.69
CA ASN A 155 13.33 -18.85 6.18
C ASN A 155 14.31 -19.13 7.32
N GLY A 156 13.93 -18.76 8.54
CA GLY A 156 14.74 -18.94 9.76
C GLY A 156 15.11 -20.39 10.12
N THR A 157 14.46 -21.37 9.49
CA THR A 157 14.70 -22.80 9.72
C THR A 157 15.63 -23.43 8.68
N SER A 158 15.95 -22.71 7.61
CA SER A 158 16.80 -23.27 6.57
C SER A 158 18.23 -23.49 7.06
N PRO A 159 18.87 -24.63 6.76
CA PRO A 159 20.28 -24.86 7.07
C PRO A 159 21.23 -24.18 6.07
N PHE A 160 20.74 -23.64 4.95
CA PHE A 160 21.60 -23.14 3.88
C PHE A 160 21.90 -21.64 4.03
N ALA A 161 23.18 -21.27 3.99
CA ALA A 161 23.62 -19.86 4.05
C ALA A 161 23.01 -18.98 2.95
N ARG A 162 22.76 -19.55 1.76
CA ARG A 162 22.14 -18.84 0.62
C ARG A 162 20.75 -18.28 0.93
N ASP A 163 20.01 -18.93 1.83
CA ASP A 163 18.64 -18.54 2.17
C ASP A 163 18.61 -17.34 3.14
N TYR A 164 19.78 -16.98 3.70
CA TYR A 164 19.98 -15.80 4.53
C TYR A 164 20.77 -14.69 3.84
N ASP A 165 21.18 -14.90 2.58
CA ASP A 165 21.82 -13.84 1.80
C ASP A 165 20.81 -12.72 1.55
N LEU A 166 21.19 -11.50 1.95
CA LEU A 166 20.33 -10.32 1.80
C LEU A 166 19.92 -10.12 0.35
N THR A 167 20.81 -10.44 -0.60
CA THR A 167 20.53 -10.32 -2.03
C THR A 167 19.34 -11.19 -2.44
N ASN A 168 19.35 -12.46 -2.02
CA ASN A 168 18.27 -13.40 -2.33
C ASN A 168 16.97 -13.02 -1.61
N ILE A 169 17.07 -12.59 -0.35
CA ILE A 169 15.91 -12.15 0.44
C ILE A 169 15.23 -10.95 -0.22
N ILE A 170 16.01 -9.92 -0.58
CA ILE A 170 15.51 -8.70 -1.20
C ILE A 170 14.94 -9.01 -2.59
N ALA A 171 15.62 -9.82 -3.40
CA ALA A 171 15.15 -10.23 -4.72
C ALA A 171 13.80 -10.98 -4.63
N ALA A 172 13.73 -12.01 -3.78
CA ALA A 172 12.51 -12.79 -3.58
C ALA A 172 11.35 -11.96 -3.00
N TYR A 173 11.66 -10.94 -2.20
CA TYR A 173 10.65 -10.01 -1.70
C TYR A 173 10.16 -9.05 -2.79
N TRP A 174 11.05 -8.55 -3.64
CA TRP A 174 10.72 -7.62 -4.71
C TRP A 174 9.92 -8.25 -5.87
N ASP A 175 10.05 -9.57 -6.04
CA ASP A 175 9.23 -10.35 -6.97
C ASP A 175 7.75 -10.42 -6.56
N ARG A 176 7.42 -10.10 -5.30
CA ARG A 176 6.03 -10.02 -4.85
C ARG A 176 5.34 -8.80 -5.49
N ASN A 177 4.07 -8.98 -5.83
CA ASN A 177 3.26 -7.89 -6.37
C ASN A 177 2.81 -6.87 -5.31
N VAL A 178 2.86 -7.25 -4.03
CA VAL A 178 2.45 -6.40 -2.91
C VAL A 178 3.54 -6.50 -1.86
N THR A 179 4.16 -5.37 -1.57
CA THR A 179 5.33 -5.25 -0.67
C THR A 179 5.20 -4.01 0.18
N THR A 180 6.02 -3.87 1.22
CA THR A 180 6.24 -2.62 1.94
C THR A 180 7.65 -2.14 1.71
N VAL A 181 7.83 -0.82 1.69
CA VAL A 181 9.11 -0.16 1.51
C VAL A 181 9.29 0.86 2.62
N PHE A 182 10.51 0.96 3.15
CA PHE A 182 10.86 2.05 4.05
C PHE A 182 11.09 3.30 3.21
N SER A 183 10.15 4.24 3.27
CA SER A 183 10.09 5.43 2.43
C SER A 183 10.44 6.68 3.21
N ASP A 184 10.93 7.69 2.48
CA ASP A 184 11.33 8.99 3.02
C ASP A 184 12.27 8.91 4.24
N PRO A 185 13.34 8.07 4.18
CA PRO A 185 14.29 8.01 5.27
C PRO A 185 15.05 9.33 5.36
N ASN A 186 15.07 9.93 6.55
CA ASN A 186 15.95 11.05 6.88
C ASN A 186 17.14 10.52 7.71
N PRO A 187 18.17 9.91 7.07
CA PRO A 187 19.29 9.35 7.80
C PRO A 187 20.20 10.46 8.33
N VAL A 188 20.53 10.39 9.61
CA VAL A 188 21.55 11.23 10.24
C VAL A 188 22.67 10.33 10.73
N TRP A 189 23.86 10.54 10.16
CA TRP A 189 25.07 9.82 10.51
C TRP A 189 25.93 10.68 11.44
N MET A 190 26.21 10.17 12.63
CA MET A 190 27.08 10.83 13.60
C MET A 190 28.41 10.12 13.68
N THR A 191 29.49 10.89 13.70
CA THR A 191 30.88 10.41 13.78
C THR A 191 31.46 10.68 15.17
N GLY A 192 32.69 10.24 15.43
CA GLY A 192 33.38 10.52 16.71
C GLY A 192 33.00 9.56 17.84
N ARG A 193 33.18 8.25 17.60
CA ARG A 193 32.95 7.21 18.61
C ARG A 193 34.06 7.21 19.66
N ALA A 194 33.71 7.07 20.95
CA ALA A 194 34.70 6.79 21.98
C ALA A 194 35.14 5.31 21.93
N THR A 195 36.28 5.00 22.53
CA THR A 195 36.96 3.70 22.39
C THR A 195 36.13 2.52 22.93
N ASP A 196 35.30 2.74 23.96
CA ASP A 196 34.49 1.71 24.64
C ASP A 196 32.97 1.91 24.48
N THR A 197 32.53 2.79 23.58
CA THR A 197 31.10 3.01 23.36
C THR A 197 30.57 2.12 22.23
N PRO A 198 29.38 1.51 22.39
CA PRO A 198 28.74 0.74 21.33
C PRO A 198 28.33 1.65 20.17
N PHE A 199 28.18 1.08 18.98
CA PHE A 199 27.55 1.76 17.86
C PHE A 199 26.02 1.67 17.99
N ILE A 200 25.34 2.82 17.90
CA ILE A 200 23.91 2.90 18.19
C ILE A 200 23.13 3.12 16.89
N ILE A 201 22.09 2.33 16.67
CA ILE A 201 21.11 2.52 15.59
C ILE A 201 19.77 2.87 16.24
N ASN A 202 19.26 4.05 15.93
CA ASN A 202 17.94 4.49 16.31
C ASN A 202 17.09 4.62 15.05
N ALA A 203 16.10 3.76 14.89
CA ALA A 203 15.15 3.80 13.78
C ALA A 203 13.75 4.10 14.32
N THR A 204 13.11 5.15 13.80
CA THR A 204 11.70 5.44 14.00
C THR A 204 10.96 5.14 12.71
N ILE A 205 9.99 4.24 12.79
CA ILE A 205 9.22 3.77 11.63
C ILE A 205 7.76 4.10 11.89
N HIS A 206 7.17 4.98 11.10
CA HIS A 206 5.75 5.30 11.20
C HIS A 206 4.90 4.37 10.33
N TYR A 207 3.65 4.18 10.75
CA TYR A 207 2.63 3.41 10.06
C TYR A 207 1.56 4.37 9.52
N PRO A 208 1.80 4.99 8.34
CA PRO A 208 0.91 6.01 7.80
C PRO A 208 -0.41 5.42 7.30
N VAL A 209 -1.39 6.32 7.09
CA VAL A 209 -2.58 6.02 6.30
C VAL A 209 -2.19 5.93 4.82
N GLU A 210 -2.68 4.90 4.14
CA GLU A 210 -2.29 4.63 2.76
C GLU A 210 -3.47 4.64 1.80
N VAL A 211 -3.16 4.96 0.55
CA VAL A 211 -4.09 4.88 -0.58
C VAL A 211 -3.97 3.50 -1.21
N ILE A 212 -4.99 2.67 -1.04
CA ILE A 212 -5.03 1.32 -1.60
C ILE A 212 -5.87 1.30 -2.87
N LEU A 213 -5.34 0.69 -3.92
CA LEU A 213 -6.00 0.57 -5.22
C LEU A 213 -6.70 -0.78 -5.36
N TYR A 214 -7.93 -0.76 -5.89
CA TYR A 214 -8.72 -1.96 -6.14
C TYR A 214 -9.46 -1.90 -7.48
N PRO A 215 -9.74 -3.05 -8.11
CA PRO A 215 -10.51 -3.09 -9.35
C PRO A 215 -12.00 -2.95 -9.04
N LEU A 216 -12.71 -2.18 -9.86
CA LEU A 216 -14.15 -2.00 -9.72
C LEU A 216 -14.89 -3.26 -10.19
N ARG A 217 -15.87 -3.72 -9.40
CA ARG A 217 -16.73 -4.83 -9.83
C ARG A 217 -17.75 -4.36 -10.87
N PHE A 218 -18.33 -5.32 -11.61
CA PHE A 218 -19.33 -5.05 -12.65
C PHE A 218 -20.43 -4.08 -12.18
N TRP A 219 -21.03 -4.33 -11.02
CA TRP A 219 -22.11 -3.49 -10.49
C TRP A 219 -21.65 -2.08 -10.10
N GLU A 220 -20.43 -1.93 -9.59
CA GLU A 220 -19.87 -0.61 -9.30
C GLU A 220 -19.57 0.16 -10.58
N MET A 221 -19.04 -0.51 -11.61
CA MET A 221 -18.85 0.08 -12.94
C MET A 221 -20.18 0.53 -13.54
N ILE A 222 -21.23 -0.30 -13.47
CA ILE A 222 -22.58 0.04 -13.96
C ILE A 222 -23.16 1.23 -13.20
N LYS A 223 -22.98 1.31 -11.87
CA LYS A 223 -23.43 2.47 -11.08
C LYS A 223 -22.86 3.78 -11.64
N PHE A 224 -21.56 3.84 -11.91
CA PHE A 224 -20.92 5.04 -12.45
C PHE A 224 -21.31 5.32 -13.91
N ALA A 225 -21.38 4.27 -14.74
CA ALA A 225 -21.81 4.38 -16.13
C ALA A 225 -23.25 4.90 -16.25
N TRP A 226 -24.15 4.45 -15.37
CA TRP A 226 -25.55 4.88 -15.34
C TRP A 226 -25.67 6.38 -15.06
N ILE A 227 -24.90 6.89 -14.08
CA ILE A 227 -24.89 8.31 -13.74
C ILE A 227 -24.46 9.15 -14.95
N GLN A 228 -23.36 8.76 -15.62
CA GLN A 228 -22.89 9.45 -16.82
C GLN A 228 -23.90 9.37 -17.98
N TYR A 229 -24.51 8.21 -18.18
CA TYR A 229 -25.53 8.00 -19.21
C TYR A 229 -26.75 8.91 -19.00
N VAL A 230 -27.30 8.97 -17.79
CA VAL A 230 -28.47 9.81 -17.47
C VAL A 230 -28.15 11.29 -17.65
N SER A 231 -26.97 11.75 -17.24
CA SER A 231 -26.55 13.15 -17.44
C SER A 231 -26.54 13.55 -18.92
N ILE A 232 -26.04 12.67 -19.80
CA ILE A 232 -26.02 12.90 -21.25
C ILE A 232 -27.44 12.81 -21.83
N LEU A 233 -28.21 11.79 -21.43
CA LEU A 233 -29.56 11.55 -21.93
C LEU A 233 -30.49 12.75 -21.69
N LEU A 234 -30.43 13.37 -20.51
CA LEU A 234 -31.28 14.53 -20.18
C LEU A 234 -31.00 15.72 -21.10
N ILE A 235 -29.73 15.98 -21.42
CA ILE A 235 -29.33 17.05 -22.35
C ILE A 235 -29.85 16.71 -23.75
N PHE A 236 -29.67 15.47 -24.21
CA PHE A 236 -30.18 15.04 -25.51
C PHE A 236 -31.69 15.18 -25.61
N LEU A 237 -32.46 14.73 -24.61
CA LEU A 237 -33.92 14.85 -24.60
C LEU A 237 -34.36 16.32 -24.64
N TRP A 238 -33.68 17.20 -23.91
CA TRP A 238 -33.97 18.64 -23.94
C TRP A 238 -33.70 19.25 -25.32
N VAL A 239 -32.53 18.98 -25.91
CA VAL A 239 -32.17 19.47 -27.26
C VAL A 239 -33.14 18.93 -28.32
N PHE A 240 -33.43 17.63 -28.29
CA PHE A 240 -34.33 17.01 -29.25
C PHE A 240 -35.77 17.50 -29.10
N GLY A 241 -36.20 17.81 -27.88
CA GLY A 241 -37.46 18.50 -27.61
C GLY A 241 -37.52 19.87 -28.29
N ARG A 242 -36.44 20.67 -28.19
CA ARG A 242 -36.34 21.97 -28.88
C ARG A 242 -36.36 21.83 -30.40
N ILE A 243 -35.61 20.87 -30.95
CA ILE A 243 -35.57 20.60 -32.40
C ILE A 243 -36.96 20.17 -32.90
N LYS A 244 -37.62 19.23 -32.21
CA LYS A 244 -38.98 18.80 -32.57
C LYS A 244 -39.95 19.98 -32.57
N MET A 245 -39.95 20.79 -31.51
CA MET A 245 -40.81 21.97 -31.43
C MET A 245 -40.56 22.93 -32.60
N PHE A 246 -39.30 23.18 -32.96
CA PHE A 246 -38.92 23.99 -34.12
C PHE A 246 -39.41 23.39 -35.45
N VAL A 247 -39.24 22.09 -35.66
CA VAL A 247 -39.65 21.40 -36.90
C VAL A 247 -41.17 21.42 -37.07
N PHE A 248 -41.92 21.17 -35.99
CA PHE A 248 -43.39 21.18 -36.03
C PHE A 248 -43.98 22.59 -36.13
N GLN A 249 -43.38 23.59 -35.47
CA GLN A 249 -43.83 24.99 -35.57
C GLN A 249 -43.56 25.60 -36.95
N ASN A 250 -42.42 25.29 -37.56
CA ASN A 250 -42.05 25.83 -38.86
C ASN A 250 -42.50 24.96 -40.05
N GLN A 251 -43.30 23.91 -39.81
CA GLN A 251 -43.84 22.99 -40.84
C GLN A 251 -42.79 22.50 -41.84
N VAL A 252 -41.58 22.23 -41.37
CA VAL A 252 -40.47 21.77 -42.23
C VAL A 252 -40.77 20.37 -42.81
N LEU A 253 -41.70 19.64 -42.19
CA LEU A 253 -42.22 18.35 -42.64
C LEU A 253 -43.75 18.43 -42.79
N THR A 254 -44.31 17.67 -43.74
CA THR A 254 -45.75 17.63 -44.02
C THR A 254 -46.50 17.03 -42.83
N THR A 255 -47.20 17.85 -42.05
CA THR A 255 -47.99 17.41 -40.90
C THR A 255 -49.48 17.31 -41.25
N ILE A 256 -50.13 16.18 -40.98
CA ILE A 256 -51.57 16.00 -41.16
C ILE A 256 -52.25 16.26 -39.80
N PRO A 257 -53.16 17.25 -39.67
CA PRO A 257 -53.91 17.46 -38.44
C PRO A 257 -54.92 16.33 -38.26
N VAL A 258 -54.85 15.63 -37.13
CA VAL A 258 -55.88 14.66 -36.71
C VAL A 258 -56.96 15.43 -35.97
N SER A 259 -58.10 15.68 -36.62
CA SER A 259 -59.28 16.25 -35.96
C SER A 259 -59.88 15.24 -34.99
N PRO A 260 -60.22 15.64 -33.74
CA PRO A 260 -60.92 14.76 -32.82
C PRO A 260 -62.31 14.42 -33.38
N VAL A 261 -62.56 13.13 -33.62
CA VAL A 261 -63.85 12.64 -34.09
C VAL A 261 -64.85 12.74 -32.93
N LEU A 262 -65.76 13.72 -32.98
CA LEU A 262 -66.95 13.76 -32.14
C LEU A 262 -67.90 12.62 -32.55
N PRO A 263 -68.42 11.79 -31.61
CA PRO A 263 -69.43 10.80 -31.95
C PRO A 263 -70.77 11.50 -32.21
N VAL A 264 -71.18 11.57 -33.48
CA VAL A 264 -72.50 12.04 -33.89
C VAL A 264 -73.53 10.94 -33.58
N SER A 265 -74.46 11.21 -32.68
CA SER A 265 -75.61 10.33 -32.40
C SER A 265 -76.72 10.59 -33.44
N PRO A 266 -77.42 9.55 -33.95
CA PRO A 266 -78.45 9.73 -34.97
C PRO A 266 -79.79 10.20 -34.36
N VAL A 267 -80.47 11.05 -35.14
CA VAL A 267 -81.74 11.73 -34.87
C VAL A 267 -82.90 10.74 -34.74
N LEU A 268 -83.72 10.88 -33.68
CA LEU A 268 -85.06 10.29 -33.57
C LEU A 268 -86.11 11.41 -33.74
N SER A 269 -86.84 11.34 -34.85
CA SER A 269 -87.99 12.21 -35.16
C SER A 269 -89.21 11.69 -34.40
N TYR A 270 -89.83 12.51 -33.55
CA TYR A 270 -91.11 12.19 -32.90
C TYR A 270 -92.21 13.06 -33.53
N LYS A 271 -93.16 12.42 -34.22
CA LYS A 271 -94.42 13.02 -34.67
C LYS A 271 -95.29 13.32 -33.45
N GLN A 272 -95.81 14.55 -33.35
CA GLN A 272 -96.77 14.93 -32.33
C GLN A 272 -98.16 15.04 -32.99
N HIS A 273 -99.10 14.20 -32.52
CA HIS A 273 -100.53 14.33 -32.77
C HIS A 273 -101.13 15.25 -31.71
N GLN A 274 -101.68 16.39 -32.11
CA GLN A 274 -103.05 16.84 -31.79
C GLN A 274 -103.36 18.11 -32.57
#